data_AF-A0A0G1UNN9-F1
#
_entry.id   AF-A0A0G1UNN9-F1
#
_cell.length_a   1.000
_cell.length_b   1.000
_cell.length_c   1.000
_cell.angle_alpha   90.00
_cell.angle_beta   90.00
_cell.angle_gamma   90.00
#
_symmetry.space_group_name_H-M   'P 1'
#
loop_
_entity.id
_entity.type
_entity.pdbx_description
1 polymer ?
#
loop_
_entity_poly.entity_id
_entity_poly.type
_entity_poly.pdbx_seq_one_letter_code
_entity_poly.pdbx_strand_id
1 'polypeptide(L)'
;MITGGGCGSVVLKVMKGLSGENRVLSRYQWKAFRWCTNGLPLVNHLEKLTDDDTYILIFGNNTELRPTGGFMGSYAKITFKNGVMKEMRVHDIYQPDGQLPGHVEPPYPVQESFRQGWWKLRDANWKIDYRKAAQDIGWFLEQGGEERIDGIITVNLGTVNGLIGILEPVQVRTYDATVTRENFYQLAQSEAEVGFKPGSTQKRDFLGAAGVALWEKTKSAKPAEIFKIIKLIKSELDDGQVLVWIKDTEAQKEAELWKWGGDLGFRHGLDYLYIVETNLGANKANCCIQRKVNQEINNLSQSSSLRNTIKTEWANSGQYPSPRPPEFWGGDYFNYVRTVVPRNTGIKRIRIEDGVGERILRESVPADFASPNSLRQERSYDMYHTEDVEEDLKSVGFWVRVNAGSTASAELELESQAEDKNSYSVLVKRQPGIEGFDYQLTVNGKIEVRDRVERDREFTVALW
;
A
#
# COMPACT_ATOMS: atom_id res chain seq x y z
N MET A 1 -38.23 25.64 -13.38
CA MET A 1 -38.90 24.88 -12.31
C MET A 1 -37.89 23.91 -11.71
N ILE A 2 -37.51 24.13 -10.45
CA ILE A 2 -36.68 23.22 -9.67
C ILE A 2 -37.61 22.06 -9.27
N THR A 3 -37.69 21.00 -10.07
CA THR A 3 -38.36 19.78 -9.62
C THR A 3 -37.48 19.14 -8.55
N GLY A 4 -37.99 19.16 -7.33
CA GLY A 4 -37.30 18.78 -6.10
C GLY A 4 -36.58 17.44 -6.18
N GLY A 5 -35.28 17.51 -6.03
CA GLY A 5 -34.47 16.45 -5.47
C GLY A 5 -33.43 17.15 -4.61
N GLY A 6 -33.48 16.96 -3.28
CA GLY A 6 -32.42 17.48 -2.41
C GLY A 6 -31.05 16.95 -2.84
N CYS A 7 -29.95 17.54 -2.36
CA CYS A 7 -28.61 17.18 -2.80
C CYS A 7 -28.30 15.67 -2.77
N GLY A 8 -28.87 14.92 -1.82
CA GLY A 8 -28.79 13.47 -1.79
C GLY A 8 -29.34 12.77 -3.04
N SER A 9 -30.42 13.27 -3.64
CA SER A 9 -30.97 12.73 -4.90
C SER A 9 -30.05 12.99 -6.10
N VAL A 10 -29.39 14.16 -6.12
CA VAL A 10 -28.44 14.51 -7.18
C VAL A 10 -27.20 13.62 -7.09
N VAL A 11 -26.62 13.47 -5.90
CA VAL A 11 -25.49 12.56 -5.65
C VAL A 11 -25.84 11.13 -6.03
N LEU A 12 -27.02 10.63 -5.59
CA LEU A 12 -27.46 9.27 -5.91
C LEU A 12 -27.58 9.03 -7.42
N LYS A 13 -28.09 10.02 -8.18
CA LYS A 13 -28.18 9.92 -9.65
C LYS A 13 -26.83 9.85 -10.33
N VAL A 14 -25.85 10.62 -9.86
CA VAL A 14 -24.48 10.56 -10.40
C VAL A 14 -23.83 9.22 -10.08
N MET A 15 -23.91 8.77 -8.83
CA MET A 15 -23.36 7.47 -8.41
C MET A 15 -23.96 6.30 -9.20
N LYS A 16 -25.27 6.31 -9.45
CA LYS A 16 -25.95 5.31 -10.28
C LYS A 16 -25.51 5.33 -11.76
N GLY A 17 -25.30 6.53 -12.32
CA GLY A 17 -24.75 6.68 -13.68
C GLY A 17 -23.33 6.13 -13.79
N LEU A 18 -22.48 6.45 -12.81
CA LEU A 18 -21.12 5.91 -12.68
C LEU A 18 -21.14 4.39 -12.44
N SER A 19 -22.16 3.86 -11.78
CA SER A 19 -22.32 2.42 -11.56
C SER A 19 -22.92 1.63 -12.72
N GLY A 20 -23.11 2.25 -13.88
CA GLY A 20 -23.54 1.54 -15.09
C GLY A 20 -25.06 1.46 -15.30
N GLU A 21 -25.88 2.27 -14.60
CA GLU A 21 -27.16 2.65 -15.21
C GLU A 21 -26.79 3.46 -16.46
N ASN A 22 -26.97 2.89 -17.67
CA ASN A 22 -26.58 3.44 -18.99
C ASN A 22 -27.23 4.80 -19.31
N ARG A 23 -26.91 5.82 -18.51
CA ARG A 23 -27.58 7.11 -18.48
C ARG A 23 -26.51 8.18 -18.46
N VAL A 24 -26.27 8.75 -19.63
CA VAL A 24 -25.43 9.94 -19.77
C VAL A 24 -26.05 11.07 -18.97
N LEU A 25 -25.24 11.67 -18.08
CA LEU A 25 -25.65 12.80 -17.27
C LEU A 25 -25.67 14.07 -18.12
N SER A 26 -26.73 14.88 -18.00
CA SER A 26 -26.78 16.19 -18.65
C SER A 26 -25.84 17.19 -17.99
N ARG A 27 -25.43 18.23 -18.72
CA ARG A 27 -24.65 19.37 -18.16
C ARG A 27 -25.30 19.98 -16.92
N TYR A 28 -26.64 20.03 -16.86
CA TYR A 28 -27.35 20.52 -15.68
C TYR A 28 -27.17 19.60 -14.46
N GLN A 29 -27.21 18.27 -14.67
CA GLN A 29 -26.96 17.30 -13.60
C GLN A 29 -25.54 17.39 -13.04
N TRP A 30 -24.54 17.56 -13.91
CA TRP A 30 -23.15 17.79 -13.48
C TRP A 30 -22.97 19.10 -12.71
N LYS A 31 -23.61 20.19 -13.15
CA LYS A 31 -23.63 21.46 -12.40
C LYS A 31 -24.29 21.31 -11.04
N ALA A 32 -25.46 20.66 -10.98
CA ALA A 32 -26.16 20.41 -9.73
C ALA A 32 -25.35 19.52 -8.78
N PHE A 33 -24.67 18.50 -9.31
CA PHE A 33 -23.79 17.62 -8.54
C PHE A 33 -22.65 18.42 -7.91
N ARG A 34 -21.88 19.16 -8.71
CA ARG A 34 -20.78 20.00 -8.21
C ARG A 34 -21.24 21.02 -7.17
N TRP A 35 -22.40 21.63 -7.36
CA TRP A 35 -22.96 22.54 -6.36
C TRP A 35 -23.29 21.83 -5.04
N CYS A 36 -23.88 20.63 -5.12
CA CYS A 36 -24.25 19.82 -3.96
C CYS A 36 -23.06 19.15 -3.26
N THR A 37 -21.95 18.93 -3.96
CA THR A 37 -20.74 18.29 -3.44
C THR A 37 -19.59 19.25 -3.29
N ASN A 38 -19.85 20.56 -3.37
CA ASN A 38 -18.80 21.57 -3.30
C ASN A 38 -17.95 21.41 -2.03
N GLY A 39 -16.62 21.40 -2.19
CA GLY A 39 -15.66 21.14 -1.12
C GLY A 39 -15.34 19.68 -0.87
N LEU A 40 -15.98 18.73 -1.58
CA LEU A 40 -15.53 17.34 -1.61
C LEU A 40 -14.39 17.17 -2.64
N PRO A 41 -13.38 16.34 -2.33
CA PRO A 41 -12.26 16.05 -3.23
C PRO A 41 -12.70 15.44 -4.56
N LEU A 42 -12.04 15.83 -5.65
CA LEU A 42 -12.13 15.27 -7.02
C LEU A 42 -13.48 15.41 -7.71
N VAL A 43 -14.52 15.90 -7.02
CA VAL A 43 -15.89 16.00 -7.58
C VAL A 43 -15.98 17.00 -8.73
N ASN A 44 -15.10 18.00 -8.75
CA ASN A 44 -15.02 18.99 -9.83
C ASN A 44 -14.37 18.41 -11.09
N HIS A 45 -13.53 17.39 -10.92
CA HIS A 45 -12.82 16.71 -12.00
C HIS A 45 -13.62 15.50 -12.52
N LEU A 46 -14.57 14.99 -11.75
CA LEU A 46 -15.28 13.74 -12.05
C LEU A 46 -15.92 13.68 -13.44
N GLU A 47 -16.50 14.79 -13.94
CA GLU A 47 -17.03 14.85 -15.32
C GLU A 47 -15.94 14.62 -16.36
N LYS A 48 -14.76 15.23 -16.17
CA LYS A 48 -13.60 15.07 -17.05
C LYS A 48 -12.98 13.69 -16.91
N LEU A 49 -12.79 13.22 -15.68
CA LEU A 49 -12.17 11.94 -15.30
C LEU A 49 -13.02 10.72 -15.66
N THR A 50 -14.17 10.92 -16.29
CA THR A 50 -15.05 9.83 -16.74
C THR A 50 -15.47 10.02 -18.19
N ASP A 51 -14.69 10.77 -18.97
CA ASP A 51 -14.96 11.09 -20.37
C ASP A 51 -13.90 10.49 -21.30
N ASP A 52 -14.10 9.21 -21.62
CA ASP A 52 -13.18 8.36 -22.40
C ASP A 52 -11.91 7.92 -21.64
N ASP A 53 -11.94 7.97 -20.30
CA ASP A 53 -10.86 7.53 -19.43
C ASP A 53 -10.93 6.05 -19.04
N THR A 54 -9.77 5.47 -18.77
CA THR A 54 -9.63 4.10 -18.29
C THR A 54 -8.78 4.03 -17.02
N TYR A 55 -9.29 3.31 -16.02
CA TYR A 55 -8.65 3.13 -14.72
C TYR A 55 -8.29 1.68 -14.48
N ILE A 56 -7.15 1.48 -13.84
CA ILE A 56 -6.72 0.18 -13.33
C ILE A 56 -6.95 0.15 -11.82
N LEU A 57 -7.80 -0.76 -11.36
CA LEU A 57 -8.04 -1.03 -9.95
C LEU A 57 -7.23 -2.25 -9.52
N ILE A 58 -6.14 -2.05 -8.80
CA ILE A 58 -5.26 -3.10 -8.27
C ILE A 58 -5.85 -3.65 -6.96
N PHE A 59 -5.98 -4.97 -6.87
CA PHE A 59 -6.36 -5.66 -5.63
C PHE A 59 -5.10 -6.09 -4.87
N GLY A 60 -4.75 -5.36 -3.81
CA GLY A 60 -3.59 -5.61 -2.97
C GLY A 60 -3.88 -6.60 -1.84
N ASN A 61 -3.24 -7.77 -1.87
CA ASN A 61 -3.25 -8.70 -0.74
C ASN A 61 -2.21 -8.28 0.31
N ASN A 62 -2.62 -7.48 1.29
CA ASN A 62 -1.75 -6.97 2.36
C ASN A 62 -1.31 -8.06 3.37
N THR A 63 -1.76 -9.31 3.21
CA THR A 63 -1.16 -10.45 3.94
C THR A 63 0.16 -10.91 3.32
N GLU A 64 0.42 -10.48 2.09
CA GLU A 64 1.72 -10.50 1.40
C GLU A 64 2.18 -9.05 1.24
N LEU A 65 2.59 -8.41 2.33
CA LEU A 65 2.79 -6.96 2.41
C LEU A 65 3.82 -6.45 1.38
N ARG A 66 3.51 -5.33 0.76
CA ARG A 66 4.36 -4.57 -0.16
C ARG A 66 4.36 -3.09 0.25
N PRO A 67 5.32 -2.27 -0.23
CA PRO A 67 5.43 -0.85 0.16
C PRO A 67 4.15 -0.03 0.03
N THR A 68 3.34 -0.35 -0.98
CA THR A 68 2.10 0.35 -1.33
C THR A 68 0.84 -0.39 -0.86
N GLY A 69 0.97 -1.34 0.07
CA GLY A 69 -0.13 -2.14 0.57
C GLY A 69 0.17 -3.63 0.48
N GLY A 70 -0.33 -4.28 -0.55
CA GLY A 70 -0.24 -5.72 -0.70
C GLY A 70 0.36 -6.19 -2.02
N PHE A 71 0.59 -7.50 -2.11
CA PHE A 71 0.90 -8.17 -3.35
C PHE A 71 -0.24 -8.01 -4.36
N MET A 72 0.10 -7.69 -5.60
CA MET A 72 -0.86 -7.42 -6.66
C MET A 72 -1.15 -8.72 -7.42
N GLY A 73 -2.11 -9.51 -6.94
CA GLY A 73 -2.48 -10.77 -7.60
C GLY A 73 -3.37 -10.58 -8.83
N SER A 74 -4.16 -9.52 -8.84
CA SER A 74 -5.12 -9.21 -9.91
C SER A 74 -5.47 -7.73 -9.97
N TYR A 75 -6.12 -7.35 -11.06
CA TYR A 75 -6.61 -5.99 -11.25
C TYR A 75 -7.88 -5.94 -12.09
N ALA A 76 -8.71 -4.92 -11.89
CA ALA A 76 -9.81 -4.61 -12.77
C ALA A 76 -9.45 -3.46 -13.72
N LYS A 77 -9.69 -3.64 -15.01
CA LYS A 77 -9.70 -2.57 -16.00
C LYS A 77 -11.11 -2.00 -16.09
N ILE A 78 -11.25 -0.70 -15.85
CA ILE A 78 -12.52 0.01 -15.81
C ILE A 78 -12.50 1.11 -16.87
N THR A 79 -13.43 1.07 -17.81
CA THR A 79 -13.53 2.09 -18.86
C THR A 79 -14.76 2.97 -18.65
N PHE A 80 -14.58 4.28 -18.82
CA PHE A 80 -15.64 5.27 -18.72
C PHE A 80 -15.84 5.99 -20.05
N LYS A 81 -17.07 6.42 -20.31
CA LYS A 81 -17.39 7.28 -21.45
C LYS A 81 -18.61 8.13 -21.17
N ASN A 82 -18.50 9.45 -21.35
CA ASN A 82 -19.55 10.43 -21.06
C ASN A 82 -20.15 10.29 -19.65
N GLY A 83 -19.32 10.08 -18.61
CA GLY A 83 -19.80 9.95 -17.23
C GLY A 83 -20.44 8.62 -16.88
N VAL A 84 -20.25 7.59 -17.72
CA VAL A 84 -20.86 6.27 -17.54
C VAL A 84 -19.77 5.21 -17.64
N MET A 85 -19.70 4.31 -16.64
CA MET A 85 -18.86 3.12 -16.75
C MET A 85 -19.39 2.22 -17.86
N LYS A 86 -18.55 1.93 -18.86
CA LYS A 86 -18.89 1.07 -19.99
C LYS A 86 -18.58 -0.37 -19.72
N GLU A 87 -17.44 -0.62 -19.09
CA GLU A 87 -16.97 -1.97 -18.84
C GLU A 87 -16.09 -2.02 -17.60
N MET A 88 -16.20 -3.13 -16.88
CA MET A 88 -15.23 -3.57 -15.89
C MET A 88 -14.85 -5.01 -16.20
N ARG A 89 -13.56 -5.27 -16.43
CA ARG A 89 -13.02 -6.61 -16.61
C ARG A 89 -11.94 -6.86 -15.57
N VAL A 90 -11.96 -8.04 -14.97
CA VAL A 90 -10.91 -8.45 -14.03
C VAL A 90 -9.94 -9.39 -14.72
N HIS A 91 -8.66 -9.11 -14.52
CA HIS A 91 -7.53 -9.80 -15.10
C HIS A 91 -6.60 -10.31 -14.01
N ASP A 92 -6.01 -11.47 -14.27
CA ASP A 92 -4.90 -12.00 -13.50
C ASP A 92 -3.63 -11.18 -13.83
N ILE A 93 -2.87 -10.75 -12.81
CA ILE A 93 -1.63 -9.97 -13.00
C ILE A 93 -0.59 -10.71 -13.86
N TYR A 94 -0.59 -12.05 -13.81
CA TYR A 94 0.36 -12.91 -14.52
C TYR A 94 0.14 -12.87 -16.03
N GLN A 95 -1.05 -12.47 -16.50
CA GLN A 95 -1.37 -12.39 -17.93
C GLN A 95 -0.54 -11.31 -18.66
N PRO A 96 -0.58 -10.01 -18.27
CA PRO A 96 0.31 -8.99 -18.85
C PRO A 96 1.77 -9.22 -18.46
N ASP A 97 2.04 -9.70 -17.25
CA ASP A 97 3.41 -9.96 -16.78
C ASP A 97 4.18 -11.03 -17.61
N GLY A 98 3.44 -12.03 -18.13
CA GLY A 98 3.97 -13.05 -19.02
C GLY A 98 4.22 -12.57 -20.44
N GLN A 99 3.74 -11.37 -20.81
CA GLN A 99 3.82 -10.80 -22.16
C GLN A 99 4.89 -9.70 -22.30
N LEU A 100 5.63 -9.41 -21.22
CA LEU A 100 6.65 -8.37 -21.22
C LEU A 100 7.72 -8.64 -22.31
N PRO A 101 7.98 -7.69 -23.23
CA PRO A 101 8.81 -7.92 -24.42
C PRO A 101 10.32 -7.91 -24.16
N GLY A 102 10.76 -7.57 -22.94
CA GLY A 102 12.17 -7.36 -22.64
C GLY A 102 12.56 -7.57 -21.17
N HIS A 103 13.84 -7.34 -20.90
CA HIS A 103 14.45 -7.44 -19.58
C HIS A 103 14.43 -6.09 -18.87
N VAL A 104 14.06 -6.09 -17.60
CA VAL A 104 14.20 -4.95 -16.70
C VAL A 104 15.00 -5.43 -15.51
N GLU A 105 16.00 -4.65 -15.11
CA GLU A 105 16.85 -5.01 -13.98
C GLU A 105 16.05 -4.96 -12.67
N PRO A 106 16.01 -6.05 -11.89
CA PRO A 106 15.28 -6.07 -10.63
C PRO A 106 15.99 -5.26 -9.55
N PRO A 107 15.24 -4.65 -8.62
CA PRO A 107 15.79 -4.25 -7.34
C PRO A 107 16.50 -5.44 -6.69
N TYR A 108 17.71 -5.22 -6.18
CA TYR A 108 18.52 -6.31 -5.64
C TYR A 108 17.79 -7.17 -4.60
N PRO A 109 16.93 -6.65 -3.69
CA PRO A 109 16.29 -7.49 -2.70
C PRO A 109 15.22 -8.42 -3.31
N VAL A 110 14.52 -7.93 -4.34
CA VAL A 110 13.54 -8.70 -5.11
C VAL A 110 14.25 -9.89 -5.77
N GLN A 111 15.41 -9.64 -6.38
CA GLN A 111 16.20 -10.68 -7.03
C GLN A 111 16.82 -11.68 -6.05
N GLU A 112 17.39 -11.22 -4.94
CA GLU A 112 17.94 -12.12 -3.90
C GLU A 112 16.87 -13.05 -3.31
N SER A 113 15.60 -12.67 -3.38
CA SER A 113 14.49 -13.49 -2.88
C SER A 113 13.86 -14.40 -3.92
N PHE A 114 13.55 -13.90 -5.11
CA PHE A 114 12.81 -14.67 -6.10
C PHE A 114 13.68 -15.29 -7.19
N ARG A 115 14.90 -14.78 -7.38
CA ARG A 115 15.92 -15.32 -8.28
C ARG A 115 15.44 -15.50 -9.73
N GLN A 116 14.51 -14.65 -10.17
CA GLN A 116 13.91 -14.73 -11.50
C GLN A 116 14.79 -14.11 -12.59
N GLY A 117 15.83 -13.38 -12.21
CA GLY A 117 16.74 -12.66 -13.10
C GLY A 117 16.21 -11.30 -13.51
N TRP A 118 14.90 -11.12 -13.66
CA TRP A 118 14.27 -9.89 -14.14
C TRP A 118 13.29 -9.26 -13.15
N TRP A 119 13.00 -7.98 -13.32
CA TRP A 119 11.88 -7.32 -12.64
C TRP A 119 10.57 -7.59 -13.37
N LYS A 120 9.51 -7.84 -12.59
CA LYS A 120 8.20 -8.28 -13.07
C LYS A 120 7.10 -7.37 -12.53
N LEU A 121 6.02 -7.23 -13.31
CA LEU A 121 4.85 -6.41 -12.99
C LEU A 121 4.27 -6.73 -11.62
N ARG A 122 4.20 -8.02 -11.24
CA ARG A 122 3.66 -8.46 -9.94
C ARG A 122 4.41 -7.87 -8.72
N ASP A 123 5.66 -7.44 -8.92
CA ASP A 123 6.51 -6.81 -7.91
C ASP A 123 6.90 -5.36 -8.31
N ALA A 124 6.18 -4.75 -9.26
CA ALA A 124 6.44 -3.38 -9.74
C ALA A 124 6.11 -2.31 -8.68
N ASN A 125 5.34 -2.67 -7.65
CA ASN A 125 4.98 -1.79 -6.56
C ASN A 125 6.09 -1.63 -5.49
N TRP A 126 7.35 -1.65 -5.94
CA TRP A 126 8.56 -1.65 -5.12
C TRP A 126 8.90 -0.29 -4.51
N LYS A 127 8.63 0.81 -5.22
CA LYS A 127 8.96 2.15 -4.74
C LYS A 127 8.09 2.53 -3.53
N ILE A 128 8.67 3.32 -2.62
CA ILE A 128 8.02 3.76 -1.38
C ILE A 128 6.98 4.85 -1.66
N ASP A 129 7.32 5.82 -2.52
CA ASP A 129 6.37 6.81 -3.03
C ASP A 129 5.38 6.10 -3.97
N TYR A 130 4.09 6.18 -3.63
CA TYR A 130 3.04 5.48 -4.38
C TYR A 130 2.89 6.01 -5.80
N ARG A 131 3.02 7.31 -6.04
CA ARG A 131 2.94 7.89 -7.38
C ARG A 131 4.06 7.36 -8.27
N LYS A 132 5.29 7.26 -7.77
CA LYS A 132 6.40 6.64 -8.51
C LYS A 132 6.16 5.14 -8.74
N ALA A 133 5.62 4.44 -7.74
CA ALA A 133 5.25 3.02 -7.88
C ALA A 133 4.11 2.81 -8.90
N ALA A 134 3.08 3.66 -8.90
CA ALA A 134 1.97 3.63 -9.83
C ALA A 134 2.43 3.88 -11.26
N GLN A 135 3.38 4.80 -11.46
CA GLN A 135 4.01 5.01 -12.77
C GLN A 135 4.74 3.76 -13.27
N ASP A 136 5.49 3.05 -12.40
CA ASP A 136 6.13 1.79 -12.76
C ASP A 136 5.09 0.72 -13.11
N ILE A 137 4.03 0.58 -12.29
CA ILE A 137 2.92 -0.35 -12.55
C ILE A 137 2.26 -0.05 -13.91
N GLY A 138 1.94 1.21 -14.18
CA GLY A 138 1.35 1.65 -15.43
C GLY A 138 2.23 1.34 -16.63
N TRP A 139 3.54 1.62 -16.53
CA TRP A 139 4.51 1.29 -17.56
C TRP A 139 4.57 -0.23 -17.82
N PHE A 140 4.65 -1.05 -16.77
CA PHE A 140 4.66 -2.52 -16.93
C PHE A 140 3.36 -3.06 -17.54
N LEU A 141 2.20 -2.51 -17.17
CA LEU A 141 0.91 -2.87 -17.77
C LEU A 141 0.88 -2.52 -19.26
N GLU A 142 1.36 -1.32 -19.63
CA GLU A 142 1.47 -0.90 -21.03
C GLU A 142 2.42 -1.82 -21.82
N GLN A 143 3.57 -2.19 -21.25
CA GLN A 143 4.47 -3.18 -21.85
C GLN A 143 3.84 -4.58 -21.97
N GLY A 144 2.94 -4.92 -21.04
CA GLY A 144 2.17 -6.17 -21.05
C GLY A 144 0.95 -6.18 -21.98
N GLY A 145 0.72 -5.10 -22.73
CA GLY A 145 -0.34 -5.00 -23.74
C GLY A 145 -1.59 -4.24 -23.29
N GLU A 146 -1.60 -3.64 -22.10
CA GLU A 146 -2.67 -2.70 -21.73
C GLU A 146 -2.51 -1.37 -22.45
N GLU A 147 -3.62 -0.73 -22.78
CA GLU A 147 -3.63 0.55 -23.48
C GLU A 147 -4.45 1.57 -22.69
N ARG A 148 -4.05 2.85 -22.81
CA ARG A 148 -4.74 4.03 -22.29
C ARG A 148 -4.98 3.92 -20.78
N ILE A 149 -3.95 4.06 -19.95
CA ILE A 149 -4.14 4.10 -18.49
C ILE A 149 -4.16 5.57 -18.04
N ASP A 150 -5.31 6.02 -17.55
CA ASP A 150 -5.54 7.40 -17.10
C ASP A 150 -5.49 7.55 -15.57
N GLY A 151 -5.58 6.42 -14.86
CA GLY A 151 -5.32 6.37 -13.43
C GLY A 151 -5.18 4.95 -12.90
N ILE A 152 -4.55 4.84 -11.74
CA ILE A 152 -4.35 3.59 -11.02
C ILE A 152 -4.86 3.80 -9.60
N ILE A 153 -5.71 2.88 -9.15
CA ILE A 153 -6.28 2.87 -7.80
C ILE A 153 -5.86 1.54 -7.18
N THR A 154 -5.20 1.58 -6.04
CA THR A 154 -4.86 0.36 -5.28
C THR A 154 -5.79 0.25 -4.09
N VAL A 155 -6.41 -0.91 -3.91
CA VAL A 155 -7.28 -1.21 -2.75
C VAL A 155 -6.74 -2.42 -2.00
N ASN A 156 -6.62 -2.30 -0.68
CA ASN A 156 -6.20 -3.42 0.14
C ASN A 156 -7.36 -4.39 0.43
N LEU A 157 -7.02 -5.63 0.79
CA LEU A 157 -7.98 -6.69 1.06
C LEU A 157 -9.02 -6.32 2.13
N GLY A 158 -8.61 -5.54 3.14
CA GLY A 158 -9.50 -5.02 4.19
C GLY A 158 -10.61 -4.14 3.64
N THR A 159 -10.32 -3.26 2.68
CA THR A 159 -11.30 -2.41 2.01
C THR A 159 -12.36 -3.24 1.28
N VAL A 160 -11.93 -4.29 0.56
CA VAL A 160 -12.83 -5.22 -0.14
C VAL A 160 -13.73 -5.96 0.85
N ASN A 161 -13.17 -6.41 1.98
CA ASN A 161 -13.94 -7.05 3.05
C ASN A 161 -14.97 -6.10 3.69
N GLY A 162 -14.61 -4.82 3.85
CA GLY A 162 -15.50 -3.76 4.31
C GLY A 162 -16.70 -3.58 3.38
N LEU A 163 -16.47 -3.57 2.06
CA LEU A 163 -17.52 -3.47 1.03
C LEU A 163 -18.43 -4.70 1.05
N ILE A 164 -17.86 -5.90 1.15
CA ILE A 164 -18.64 -7.15 1.28
C ILE A 164 -19.60 -7.03 2.46
N GLY A 165 -19.13 -6.65 3.63
CA GLY A 165 -20.02 -6.59 4.79
C GLY A 165 -21.01 -5.43 4.81
N ILE A 166 -21.03 -4.56 3.80
CA ILE A 166 -22.14 -3.62 3.54
C ILE A 166 -23.20 -4.28 2.64
N LEU A 167 -22.75 -5.12 1.71
CA LEU A 167 -23.56 -5.69 0.63
C LEU A 167 -23.88 -7.16 0.84
N GLU A 168 -23.40 -7.81 1.89
CA GLU A 168 -23.54 -9.25 2.11
C GLU A 168 -25.01 -9.68 2.20
N PRO A 169 -25.32 -10.93 1.83
CA PRO A 169 -24.42 -11.94 1.26
C PRO A 169 -24.14 -11.71 -0.24
N VAL A 170 -22.91 -11.93 -0.71
CA VAL A 170 -22.53 -11.78 -2.13
C VAL A 170 -22.38 -13.14 -2.80
N GLN A 171 -23.15 -13.42 -3.84
CA GLN A 171 -23.06 -14.69 -4.57
C GLN A 171 -22.01 -14.61 -5.68
N VAL A 172 -20.93 -15.39 -5.57
CA VAL A 172 -19.91 -15.56 -6.60
C VAL A 172 -20.26 -16.80 -7.44
N ARG A 173 -21.12 -16.61 -8.43
CA ARG A 173 -21.72 -17.71 -9.22
C ARG A 173 -20.71 -18.64 -9.89
N THR A 174 -19.54 -18.13 -10.28
CA THR A 174 -18.50 -18.93 -10.94
C THR A 174 -17.85 -19.96 -10.02
N TYR A 175 -17.96 -19.78 -8.70
CA TYR A 175 -17.43 -20.69 -7.67
C TYR A 175 -18.52 -21.35 -6.85
N ASP A 176 -19.79 -21.12 -7.18
CA ASP A 176 -20.94 -21.50 -6.36
C ASP A 176 -20.80 -21.12 -4.87
N ALA A 177 -20.13 -19.99 -4.62
CA ALA A 177 -19.76 -19.56 -3.28
C ALA A 177 -20.61 -18.37 -2.83
N THR A 178 -21.01 -18.37 -1.55
CA THR A 178 -21.59 -17.22 -0.87
C THR A 178 -20.55 -16.56 0.01
N VAL A 179 -20.24 -15.30 -0.29
CA VAL A 179 -19.23 -14.51 0.40
C VAL A 179 -19.90 -13.56 1.40
N THR A 180 -19.39 -13.58 2.63
CA THR A 180 -19.70 -12.67 3.73
C THR A 180 -18.41 -12.07 4.28
N ARG A 181 -18.52 -11.06 5.15
CA ARG A 181 -17.35 -10.44 5.77
C ARG A 181 -16.49 -11.46 6.55
N GLU A 182 -17.12 -12.47 7.13
CA GLU A 182 -16.49 -13.45 8.01
C GLU A 182 -15.74 -14.53 7.23
N ASN A 183 -16.27 -14.96 6.08
CA ASN A 183 -15.70 -16.07 5.32
C ASN A 183 -14.85 -15.63 4.11
N PHE A 184 -14.91 -14.36 3.70
CA PHE A 184 -14.24 -13.87 2.49
C PHE A 184 -12.75 -14.18 2.47
N TYR A 185 -12.05 -13.92 3.58
CA TYR A 185 -10.61 -14.15 3.67
C TYR A 185 -10.25 -15.64 3.50
N GLN A 186 -11.00 -16.53 4.14
CA GLN A 186 -10.79 -17.97 4.06
C GLN A 186 -11.10 -18.49 2.65
N LEU A 187 -12.22 -18.06 2.06
CA LEU A 187 -12.61 -18.41 0.69
C LEU A 187 -11.61 -17.90 -0.33
N ALA A 188 -11.14 -16.67 -0.19
CA ALA A 188 -10.12 -16.10 -1.07
C ALA A 188 -8.83 -16.92 -1.05
N GLN A 189 -8.45 -17.46 0.11
CA GLN A 189 -7.28 -18.34 0.20
C GLN A 189 -7.53 -19.75 -0.33
N SER A 190 -8.66 -20.37 0.00
CA SER A 190 -8.93 -21.74 -0.45
C SER A 190 -9.16 -21.79 -1.96
N GLU A 191 -9.92 -20.85 -2.51
CA GLU A 191 -10.32 -20.86 -3.92
C GLU A 191 -9.25 -20.32 -4.87
N ALA A 192 -8.41 -19.37 -4.42
CA ALA A 192 -7.31 -18.86 -5.25
C ALA A 192 -6.12 -19.84 -5.32
N GLU A 193 -5.93 -20.71 -4.32
CA GLU A 193 -4.65 -21.41 -4.11
C GLU A 193 -4.73 -22.93 -4.39
N VAL A 194 -5.91 -23.55 -4.31
CA VAL A 194 -6.05 -24.98 -4.63
C VAL A 194 -5.86 -25.22 -6.12
N GLY A 195 -4.64 -25.61 -6.49
CA GLY A 195 -4.26 -26.00 -7.85
C GLY A 195 -3.77 -24.85 -8.75
N PHE A 196 -3.30 -23.75 -8.17
CA PHE A 196 -2.66 -22.66 -8.94
C PHE A 196 -1.42 -23.19 -9.69
N LYS A 197 -1.39 -22.96 -11.01
CA LYS A 197 -0.22 -23.16 -11.88
C LYS A 197 -0.03 -21.88 -12.69
N PRO A 198 1.17 -21.26 -12.69
CA PRO A 198 1.43 -20.06 -13.50
C PRO A 198 1.04 -20.30 -14.97
N GLY A 199 0.20 -19.41 -15.52
CA GLY A 199 -0.26 -19.49 -16.92
C GLY A 199 -1.48 -20.40 -17.17
N SER A 200 -2.09 -20.99 -16.14
CA SER A 200 -3.35 -21.73 -16.29
C SER A 200 -4.51 -20.77 -16.54
N THR A 201 -5.01 -20.72 -17.77
CA THR A 201 -6.25 -20.01 -18.13
C THR A 201 -7.52 -20.64 -17.54
N GLN A 202 -7.41 -21.82 -16.90
CA GLN A 202 -8.54 -22.65 -16.50
C GLN A 202 -9.11 -22.35 -15.10
N LYS A 203 -8.40 -21.61 -14.25
CA LYS A 203 -8.96 -21.18 -12.96
C LYS A 203 -8.88 -19.66 -12.86
N ARG A 204 -10.06 -19.05 -12.78
CA ARG A 204 -10.20 -17.61 -12.58
C ARG A 204 -9.56 -17.23 -11.24
N ASP A 205 -9.17 -15.97 -11.09
CA ASP A 205 -8.85 -15.44 -9.77
C ASP A 205 -10.16 -15.23 -8.99
N PHE A 206 -10.28 -15.88 -7.83
CA PHE A 206 -11.45 -15.75 -6.96
C PHE A 206 -11.66 -14.31 -6.52
N LEU A 207 -10.59 -13.56 -6.21
CA LEU A 207 -10.70 -12.16 -5.80
C LEU A 207 -11.32 -11.33 -6.92
N GLY A 208 -10.90 -11.57 -8.16
CA GLY A 208 -11.51 -10.95 -9.32
C GLY A 208 -12.98 -11.31 -9.54
N ALA A 209 -13.34 -12.59 -9.40
CA ALA A 209 -14.73 -13.01 -9.50
C ALA A 209 -15.61 -12.41 -8.38
N ALA A 210 -15.07 -12.32 -7.17
CA ALA A 210 -15.71 -11.65 -6.04
C ALA A 210 -15.88 -10.15 -6.31
N GLY A 211 -14.88 -9.48 -6.90
CA GLY A 211 -14.96 -8.09 -7.32
C GLY A 211 -16.07 -7.84 -8.35
N VAL A 212 -16.21 -8.71 -9.35
CA VAL A 212 -17.31 -8.64 -10.32
C VAL A 212 -18.68 -8.85 -9.64
N ALA A 213 -18.79 -9.84 -8.76
CA ALA A 213 -20.04 -10.11 -8.04
C ALA A 213 -20.43 -8.95 -7.11
N LEU A 214 -19.46 -8.36 -6.42
CA LEU A 214 -19.63 -7.15 -5.60
C LEU A 214 -20.14 -6.00 -6.44
N TRP A 215 -19.51 -5.76 -7.59
CA TRP A 215 -19.93 -4.73 -8.52
C TRP A 215 -21.35 -4.92 -9.03
N GLU A 216 -21.72 -6.13 -9.45
CA GLU A 216 -23.11 -6.38 -9.86
C GLU A 216 -24.09 -6.12 -8.72
N LYS A 217 -23.68 -6.38 -7.47
CA LYS A 217 -24.51 -6.08 -6.30
C LYS A 217 -24.65 -4.58 -6.02
N THR A 218 -23.59 -3.78 -6.23
CA THR A 218 -23.65 -2.31 -6.01
C THR A 218 -24.67 -1.62 -6.92
N LYS A 219 -24.90 -2.13 -8.14
CA LYS A 219 -25.92 -1.60 -9.07
C LYS A 219 -27.33 -1.61 -8.50
N SER A 220 -27.61 -2.58 -7.62
CA SER A 220 -28.90 -2.74 -6.94
C SER A 220 -28.93 -2.15 -5.52
N ALA A 221 -27.85 -1.49 -5.10
CA ALA A 221 -27.71 -0.98 -3.75
C ALA A 221 -28.76 0.10 -3.44
N LYS A 222 -29.32 0.01 -2.23
CA LYS A 222 -30.25 0.99 -1.68
C LYS A 222 -29.49 2.30 -1.38
N PRO A 223 -30.18 3.45 -1.34
CA PRO A 223 -29.52 4.72 -1.01
C PRO A 223 -28.70 4.70 0.28
N ALA A 224 -29.21 4.05 1.34
CA ALA A 224 -28.49 3.90 2.60
C ALA A 224 -27.18 3.09 2.47
N GLU A 225 -27.16 2.05 1.62
CA GLU A 225 -25.97 1.25 1.34
C GLU A 225 -24.96 2.06 0.55
N ILE A 226 -25.40 2.87 -0.43
CA ILE A 226 -24.53 3.78 -1.19
C ILE A 226 -23.86 4.80 -0.27
N PHE A 227 -24.58 5.38 0.69
CA PHE A 227 -23.96 6.28 1.68
C PHE A 227 -22.94 5.56 2.58
N LYS A 228 -23.20 4.31 2.98
CA LYS A 228 -22.22 3.50 3.71
C LYS A 228 -20.96 3.22 2.87
N ILE A 229 -21.12 2.91 1.59
CA ILE A 229 -20.02 2.69 0.65
C ILE A 229 -19.18 3.96 0.50
N ILE A 230 -19.80 5.12 0.27
CA ILE A 230 -19.08 6.40 0.15
C ILE A 230 -18.30 6.70 1.43
N LYS A 231 -18.91 6.49 2.61
CA LYS A 231 -18.24 6.70 3.89
C LYS A 231 -17.06 5.75 4.08
N LEU A 232 -17.21 4.47 3.71
CA LEU A 232 -16.13 3.49 3.76
C LEU A 232 -14.98 3.90 2.83
N ILE A 233 -15.26 4.16 1.55
CA ILE A 233 -14.22 4.56 0.58
C ILE A 233 -13.47 5.81 1.06
N LYS A 234 -14.19 6.82 1.58
CA LYS A 234 -13.54 8.01 2.14
C LYS A 234 -12.64 7.67 3.32
N SER A 235 -13.10 6.86 4.28
CA SER A 235 -12.26 6.45 5.41
C SER A 235 -11.02 5.73 4.91
N GLU A 236 -11.17 4.78 4.00
CA GLU A 236 -10.06 3.96 3.50
C GLU A 236 -9.06 4.78 2.67
N LEU A 237 -9.51 5.83 1.98
CA LEU A 237 -8.62 6.81 1.33
C LEU A 237 -7.86 7.66 2.37
N ASP A 238 -8.56 8.19 3.37
CA ASP A 238 -7.96 9.01 4.43
C ASP A 238 -6.98 8.19 5.29
N ASP A 239 -7.27 6.90 5.49
CA ASP A 239 -6.46 5.95 6.23
C ASP A 239 -5.37 5.33 5.34
N GLY A 240 -5.27 5.66 4.05
CA GLY A 240 -4.24 5.14 3.14
C GLY A 240 -4.34 3.63 2.86
N GLN A 241 -5.53 3.05 3.00
CA GLN A 241 -5.86 1.69 2.55
C GLN A 241 -6.33 1.65 1.09
N VAL A 242 -6.77 2.80 0.58
CA VAL A 242 -6.96 3.07 -0.85
C VAL A 242 -5.98 4.16 -1.25
N LEU A 243 -5.22 3.91 -2.31
CA LEU A 243 -4.27 4.86 -2.87
C LEU A 243 -4.67 5.18 -4.30
N VAL A 244 -4.48 6.43 -4.71
CA VAL A 244 -4.95 6.93 -6.01
C VAL A 244 -3.82 7.67 -6.73
N TRP A 245 -3.55 7.25 -7.97
CA TRP A 245 -2.72 7.98 -8.91
C TRP A 245 -3.56 8.31 -10.14
N ILE A 246 -3.52 9.57 -10.56
CA ILE A 246 -4.27 10.08 -11.70
C ILE A 246 -3.27 10.73 -12.66
N LYS A 247 -3.40 10.46 -13.95
CA LYS A 247 -2.53 11.02 -14.98
C LYS A 247 -2.80 12.51 -15.20
N ASP A 248 -4.05 12.95 -15.03
CA ASP A 248 -4.43 14.37 -15.07
C ASP A 248 -3.75 15.14 -13.92
N THR A 249 -2.91 16.10 -14.28
CA THR A 249 -2.08 16.85 -13.32
C THR A 249 -2.89 17.61 -12.28
N GLU A 250 -4.02 18.22 -12.66
CA GLU A 250 -4.81 19.02 -11.73
C GLU A 250 -5.59 18.13 -10.75
N ALA A 251 -6.19 17.04 -11.25
CA ALA A 251 -6.82 16.04 -10.39
C ALA A 251 -5.80 15.35 -9.45
N GLN A 252 -4.60 15.06 -9.93
CA GLN A 252 -3.53 14.46 -9.11
C GLN A 252 -3.10 15.38 -7.97
N LYS A 253 -2.91 16.68 -8.24
CA LYS A 253 -2.61 17.66 -7.19
C LYS A 253 -3.71 17.74 -6.13
N GLU A 254 -4.97 17.64 -6.54
CA GLU A 254 -6.08 17.58 -5.58
C GLU A 254 -6.02 16.30 -4.75
N ALA A 255 -5.81 15.12 -5.37
CA ALA A 255 -5.63 13.87 -4.63
C ALA A 255 -4.47 13.93 -3.63
N GLU A 256 -3.36 14.58 -3.99
CA GLU A 256 -2.20 14.81 -3.11
C GLU A 256 -2.52 15.77 -1.95
N LEU A 257 -3.28 16.84 -2.19
CA LEU A 257 -3.74 17.77 -1.15
C LEU A 257 -4.55 17.05 -0.07
N TRP A 258 -5.35 16.06 -0.48
CA TRP A 258 -6.14 15.21 0.42
C TRP A 258 -5.36 14.00 0.95
N LYS A 259 -4.07 13.86 0.60
CA LYS A 259 -3.16 12.76 0.99
C LYS A 259 -3.56 11.39 0.45
N TRP A 260 -4.43 11.34 -0.55
CA TRP A 260 -4.89 10.10 -1.18
C TRP A 260 -3.87 9.52 -2.18
N GLY A 261 -2.89 10.32 -2.58
CA GLY A 261 -1.80 9.94 -3.47
C GLY A 261 -0.71 9.06 -2.87
N GLY A 262 -0.78 8.74 -1.56
CA GLY A 262 0.29 7.98 -0.89
C GLY A 262 1.63 8.72 -0.86
N ASP A 263 1.58 10.05 -0.86
CA ASP A 263 2.75 10.92 -0.80
C ASP A 263 3.47 10.80 0.57
N LEU A 264 4.77 11.06 0.55
CA LEU A 264 5.63 10.97 1.74
C LEU A 264 5.27 12.06 2.77
N GLY A 265 4.78 13.23 2.35
CA GLY A 265 4.25 14.26 3.24
C GLY A 265 5.30 14.89 4.14
N PHE A 266 6.59 14.75 3.78
CA PHE A 266 7.69 15.37 4.50
C PHE A 266 7.63 16.89 4.39
N ARG A 267 7.96 17.56 5.48
CA ARG A 267 8.04 19.01 5.58
C ARG A 267 9.31 19.36 6.35
N HIS A 268 10.04 20.36 5.88
CA HIS A 268 11.12 20.97 6.65
C HIS A 268 10.62 21.39 8.04
N GLY A 269 11.46 21.30 9.07
CA GLY A 269 11.05 21.50 10.47
C GLY A 269 10.73 20.23 11.24
N LEU A 270 10.58 19.09 10.58
CA LEU A 270 10.20 17.82 11.22
C LEU A 270 11.29 16.76 11.03
N ASP A 271 11.59 16.02 12.09
CA ASP A 271 12.19 14.69 11.91
C ASP A 271 11.15 13.77 11.26
N TYR A 272 11.61 12.67 10.68
CA TYR A 272 10.76 11.81 9.87
C TYR A 272 11.07 10.34 10.09
N LEU A 273 10.02 9.58 10.40
CA LEU A 273 10.10 8.14 10.61
C LEU A 273 9.04 7.46 9.78
N TYR A 274 9.49 6.74 8.75
CA TYR A 274 8.63 5.86 7.98
C TYR A 274 9.30 4.50 7.76
N ILE A 275 8.83 3.48 8.49
CA ILE A 275 9.32 2.11 8.37
C ILE A 275 8.49 1.39 7.32
N VAL A 276 9.14 0.96 6.24
CA VAL A 276 8.50 0.32 5.09
C VAL A 276 8.98 -1.11 4.97
N GLU A 277 8.06 -2.04 5.13
CA GLU A 277 8.28 -3.47 5.07
C GLU A 277 7.89 -4.03 3.71
N THR A 278 8.70 -4.94 3.19
CA THR A 278 8.42 -5.66 1.94
C THR A 278 8.56 -7.15 2.20
N ASN A 279 7.44 -7.88 2.21
CA ASN A 279 7.45 -9.32 2.35
C ASN A 279 7.98 -9.98 1.08
N LEU A 280 9.17 -10.57 1.17
CA LEU A 280 9.82 -11.28 0.08
C LEU A 280 9.99 -12.78 0.41
N GLY A 281 9.14 -13.29 1.29
CA GLY A 281 9.06 -14.71 1.67
C GLY A 281 8.13 -15.55 0.79
N ALA A 282 7.44 -14.93 -0.20
CA ALA A 282 6.41 -15.57 -1.03
C ALA A 282 5.34 -16.32 -0.20
N ASN A 283 4.89 -15.69 0.89
CA ASN A 283 3.91 -16.26 1.81
C ASN A 283 3.04 -15.16 2.45
N LYS A 284 1.92 -15.55 3.05
CA LYS A 284 0.93 -14.65 3.67
C LYS A 284 1.25 -14.35 5.15
N ALA A 285 2.53 -14.32 5.55
CA ALA A 285 2.93 -14.21 6.96
C ALA A 285 2.41 -12.94 7.65
N ASN A 286 2.11 -11.86 6.90
CA ASN A 286 1.70 -10.59 7.50
C ASN A 286 0.35 -10.64 8.22
N CYS A 287 -0.46 -11.70 8.05
CA CYS A 287 -1.63 -11.98 8.91
C CYS A 287 -1.30 -11.98 10.40
N CYS A 288 -0.05 -12.29 10.71
CA CYS A 288 0.38 -12.86 11.97
C CYS A 288 1.58 -12.09 12.55
N ILE A 289 1.91 -10.93 11.97
CA ILE A 289 3.01 -10.06 12.41
C ILE A 289 2.46 -8.92 13.25
N GLN A 290 2.89 -8.86 14.51
CA GLN A 290 2.72 -7.70 15.38
C GLN A 290 3.98 -6.84 15.41
N ARG A 291 3.80 -5.53 15.58
CA ARG A 291 4.87 -4.53 15.48
C ARG A 291 4.87 -3.60 16.68
N LYS A 292 6.05 -3.29 17.15
CA LYS A 292 6.28 -2.26 18.15
C LYS A 292 7.50 -1.42 17.76
N VAL A 293 7.37 -0.11 17.87
CA VAL A 293 8.42 0.84 17.56
C VAL A 293 8.70 1.67 18.81
N ASN A 294 9.94 1.62 19.30
CA ASN A 294 10.41 2.49 20.36
C ASN A 294 11.43 3.45 19.76
N GLN A 295 11.18 4.75 19.89
CA GLN A 295 12.10 5.80 19.49
C GLN A 295 12.62 6.51 20.74
N GLU A 296 13.93 6.66 20.84
CA GLU A 296 14.59 7.33 21.95
C GLU A 296 15.44 8.49 21.43
N ILE A 297 15.13 9.69 21.93
CA ILE A 297 15.86 10.92 21.62
C ILE A 297 16.65 11.31 22.86
N ASN A 298 17.98 11.36 22.70
CA ASN A 298 18.89 11.83 23.73
C ASN A 298 19.67 13.03 23.20
N ASN A 299 19.70 14.10 23.99
CA ASN A 299 20.40 15.32 23.60
C ASN A 299 21.93 15.13 23.71
N LEU A 300 22.66 15.49 22.66
CA LEU A 300 24.12 15.58 22.70
C LEU A 300 24.48 17.04 23.02
N SER A 301 24.52 17.38 24.33
CA SER A 301 25.09 18.60 24.93
C SER A 301 25.03 19.90 24.10
N GLN A 302 24.15 20.86 24.43
CA GLN A 302 24.08 22.23 23.87
C GLN A 302 24.11 22.40 22.33
N SER A 303 24.17 21.32 21.55
CA SER A 303 24.18 21.29 20.10
C SER A 303 22.78 20.98 19.56
N SER A 304 22.54 21.28 18.28
CA SER A 304 21.36 20.82 17.57
C SER A 304 21.41 19.32 17.23
N SER A 305 22.53 18.64 17.51
CA SER A 305 22.67 17.22 17.21
C SER A 305 21.96 16.37 18.27
N LEU A 306 21.08 15.49 17.82
CA LEU A 306 20.34 14.56 18.64
C LEU A 306 20.80 13.13 18.33
N ARG A 307 21.04 12.35 19.38
CA ARG A 307 21.11 10.89 19.24
C ARG A 307 19.69 10.37 19.16
N ASN A 308 19.33 9.76 18.03
CA ASN A 308 18.03 9.17 17.79
C ASN A 308 18.19 7.66 17.64
N THR A 309 17.70 6.89 18.60
CA THR A 309 17.71 5.42 18.54
C THR A 309 16.31 4.93 18.20
N ILE A 310 16.18 4.20 17.10
CA ILE A 310 14.91 3.62 16.64
C ILE A 310 15.02 2.11 16.75
N LYS A 311 14.24 1.51 17.66
CA LYS A 311 14.11 0.06 17.80
C LYS A 311 12.75 -0.39 17.28
N THR A 312 12.76 -1.17 16.21
CA THR A 312 11.58 -1.84 15.68
C THR A 312 11.60 -3.31 16.09
N GLU A 313 10.49 -3.81 16.62
CA GLU A 313 10.31 -5.17 17.08
C GLU A 313 9.15 -5.82 16.30
N TRP A 314 9.38 -7.04 15.84
CA TRP A 314 8.37 -7.86 15.17
C TRP A 314 8.15 -9.14 15.96
N ALA A 315 6.89 -9.54 16.12
CA ALA A 315 6.51 -10.85 16.65
C ALA A 315 5.68 -11.60 15.61
N ASN A 316 6.10 -12.83 15.26
CA ASN A 316 5.41 -13.69 14.30
C ASN A 316 4.67 -14.81 15.03
N SER A 317 3.35 -14.71 15.11
CA SER A 317 2.49 -15.73 15.71
C SER A 317 2.15 -16.90 14.77
N GLY A 318 2.78 -16.98 13.59
CA GLY A 318 2.62 -18.08 12.64
C GLY A 318 3.04 -19.42 13.23
N GLN A 319 2.36 -20.50 12.82
CA GLN A 319 2.57 -21.84 13.40
C GLN A 319 3.66 -22.65 12.69
N TYR A 320 3.85 -22.42 11.38
CA TYR A 320 4.76 -23.20 10.55
C TYR A 320 5.76 -22.27 9.84
N PRO A 321 7.00 -22.71 9.61
CA PRO A 321 8.03 -21.89 8.94
C PRO A 321 7.78 -21.69 7.44
N SER A 322 6.80 -22.39 6.86
CA SER A 322 6.46 -22.31 5.44
C SER A 322 4.98 -22.59 5.21
N PRO A 323 4.40 -22.14 4.09
CA PRO A 323 3.01 -22.43 3.74
C PRO A 323 2.71 -23.93 3.69
N ARG A 324 1.53 -24.31 4.16
CA ARG A 324 0.92 -25.64 4.10
C ARG A 324 -0.53 -25.53 3.58
N PRO A 325 -0.74 -25.20 2.30
CA PRO A 325 -2.08 -25.09 1.75
C PRO A 325 -2.78 -26.47 1.72
N PRO A 326 -4.11 -26.54 1.95
CA PRO A 326 -5.02 -25.44 2.24
C PRO A 326 -5.28 -25.26 3.75
N GLU A 327 -4.27 -25.41 4.62
CA GLU A 327 -4.45 -25.25 6.07
C GLU A 327 -3.79 -23.97 6.60
N PHE A 328 -2.64 -23.58 6.04
CA PHE A 328 -1.88 -22.42 6.47
C PHE A 328 -1.10 -21.80 5.30
N TRP A 329 -1.10 -20.47 5.19
CA TRP A 329 -0.46 -19.76 4.07
C TRP A 329 0.64 -18.80 4.53
N GLY A 330 0.83 -18.65 5.84
CA GLY A 330 1.92 -17.88 6.40
C GLY A 330 3.26 -18.61 6.32
N GLY A 331 4.22 -18.20 7.14
CA GLY A 331 5.55 -18.79 7.15
C GLY A 331 6.52 -17.98 7.98
N ASP A 332 7.81 -18.29 7.81
CA ASP A 332 8.87 -17.37 8.18
C ASP A 332 8.73 -16.08 7.37
N TYR A 333 8.85 -14.95 8.06
CA TYR A 333 8.72 -13.64 7.46
C TYR A 333 10.08 -13.14 6.99
N PHE A 334 10.36 -13.30 5.69
CA PHE A 334 11.55 -12.77 5.03
C PHE A 334 11.26 -11.34 4.58
N ASN A 335 11.68 -10.37 5.38
CA ASN A 335 11.32 -8.98 5.23
C ASN A 335 12.53 -8.16 4.77
N TYR A 336 12.33 -7.34 3.74
CA TYR A 336 13.26 -6.25 3.43
C TYR A 336 12.67 -4.95 3.97
N VAL A 337 13.30 -4.41 5.00
CA VAL A 337 12.87 -3.22 5.73
C VAL A 337 13.62 -2.02 5.19
N ARG A 338 12.91 -0.95 4.86
CA ARG A 338 13.46 0.35 4.51
C ARG A 338 12.97 1.38 5.52
N THR A 339 13.88 1.88 6.36
CA THR A 339 13.56 2.99 7.27
C THR A 339 13.88 4.30 6.56
N VAL A 340 12.86 5.10 6.26
CA VAL A 340 13.01 6.40 5.61
C VAL A 340 13.17 7.48 6.67
N VAL A 341 14.21 8.29 6.48
CA VAL A 341 14.65 9.36 7.39
C VAL A 341 15.07 10.59 6.58
N PRO A 342 15.22 11.77 7.21
CA PRO A 342 15.79 12.94 6.53
C PRO A 342 17.16 12.62 5.93
N ARG A 343 17.43 13.13 4.73
CA ARG A 343 18.64 12.82 3.94
C ARG A 343 19.94 13.03 4.71
N ASN A 344 20.00 14.08 5.53
CA ASN A 344 21.18 14.47 6.30
C ASN A 344 21.35 13.68 7.61
N THR A 345 20.46 12.74 7.92
CA THR A 345 20.57 11.89 9.11
C THR A 345 21.84 11.04 9.06
N GLY A 346 22.70 11.15 10.06
CA GLY A 346 23.89 10.31 10.17
C GLY A 346 23.52 8.91 10.67
N ILE A 347 24.04 7.86 10.03
CA ILE A 347 23.84 6.48 10.49
C ILE A 347 25.08 6.09 11.28
N LYS A 348 24.93 5.78 12.59
CA LYS A 348 26.05 5.38 13.45
C LYS A 348 26.19 3.87 13.52
N ARG A 349 25.07 3.17 13.72
CA ARG A 349 25.05 1.72 13.90
C ARG A 349 23.68 1.16 13.57
N ILE A 350 23.65 -0.04 12.99
CA ILE A 350 22.43 -0.83 12.82
C ILE A 350 22.70 -2.22 13.39
N ARG A 351 21.96 -2.60 14.44
CA ARG A 351 22.03 -3.90 15.09
C ARG A 351 20.74 -4.66 14.81
N ILE A 352 20.85 -5.90 14.32
CA ILE A 352 19.71 -6.77 14.08
C ILE A 352 19.83 -8.01 14.96
N GLU A 353 18.74 -8.38 15.62
CA GLU A 353 18.58 -9.64 16.35
C GLU A 353 17.36 -10.36 15.79
N ASP A 354 17.57 -11.41 14.99
CA ASP A 354 16.47 -12.08 14.28
C ASP A 354 16.75 -13.58 14.06
N GLY A 355 15.98 -14.22 13.17
CA GLY A 355 16.10 -15.64 12.84
C GLY A 355 17.39 -16.07 12.13
N VAL A 356 18.28 -15.14 11.77
CA VAL A 356 19.64 -15.43 11.27
C VAL A 356 20.66 -15.37 12.42
N GLY A 357 20.43 -14.52 13.42
CA GLY A 357 21.31 -14.29 14.55
C GLY A 357 21.56 -12.80 14.80
N GLU A 358 22.35 -12.51 15.82
CA GLU A 358 22.77 -11.14 16.14
C GLU A 358 23.84 -10.64 15.17
N ARG A 359 23.67 -9.44 14.62
CA ARG A 359 24.62 -8.82 13.69
C ARG A 359 24.62 -7.31 13.77
N ILE A 360 25.77 -6.72 13.46
CA ILE A 360 25.92 -5.29 13.18
C ILE A 360 26.15 -5.15 11.68
N LEU A 361 25.35 -4.30 11.03
CA LEU A 361 25.39 -4.15 9.58
C LEU A 361 26.48 -3.15 9.17
N ARG A 362 27.20 -3.48 8.10
CA ARG A 362 28.06 -2.52 7.38
C ARG A 362 27.26 -1.77 6.32
N GLU A 363 27.71 -0.58 5.95
CA GLU A 363 27.18 0.09 4.77
C GLU A 363 27.59 -0.68 3.51
N SER A 364 26.69 -0.77 2.54
CA SER A 364 26.99 -1.28 1.22
C SER A 364 28.00 -0.39 0.51
N VAL A 365 28.90 -0.99 -0.27
CA VAL A 365 29.85 -0.27 -1.12
C VAL A 365 29.57 -0.54 -2.60
N PRO A 366 30.03 0.29 -3.54
CA PRO A 366 29.83 0.05 -4.98
C PRO A 366 30.30 -1.34 -5.45
N ALA A 367 31.32 -1.91 -4.80
CA ALA A 367 31.80 -3.26 -5.10
C ALA A 367 30.76 -4.36 -4.80
N ASP A 368 29.87 -4.16 -3.81
CA ASP A 368 28.77 -5.09 -3.54
C ASP A 368 27.80 -5.18 -4.73
N PHE A 369 27.75 -4.15 -5.57
CA PHE A 369 26.89 -4.05 -6.76
C PHE A 369 27.69 -4.06 -8.07
N ALA A 370 28.92 -4.58 -8.05
CA ALA A 370 29.76 -4.64 -9.25
C ALA A 370 29.20 -5.57 -10.34
N SER A 371 28.40 -6.57 -9.95
CA SER A 371 27.66 -7.44 -10.87
C SER A 371 26.21 -6.98 -11.00
N PRO A 372 25.57 -7.19 -12.16
CA PRO A 372 24.13 -6.95 -12.32
C PRO A 372 23.33 -7.60 -11.19
N ASN A 373 22.35 -6.87 -10.67
CA ASN A 373 21.45 -7.35 -9.63
C ASN A 373 20.80 -8.68 -10.05
N SER A 374 20.42 -8.82 -11.31
CA SER A 374 19.87 -10.01 -11.98
C SER A 374 20.68 -11.30 -11.75
N LEU A 375 21.96 -11.22 -11.43
CA LEU A 375 22.82 -12.37 -11.17
C LEU A 375 22.91 -12.73 -9.68
N ARG A 376 22.44 -11.88 -8.77
CA ARG A 376 22.53 -12.11 -7.32
C ARG A 376 21.67 -13.31 -6.91
N GLN A 377 22.23 -14.18 -6.07
CA GLN A 377 21.60 -15.41 -5.60
C GLN A 377 21.45 -15.49 -4.08
N GLU A 378 22.19 -14.67 -3.33
CA GLU A 378 22.23 -14.75 -1.87
C GLU A 378 21.73 -13.46 -1.23
N ARG A 379 21.00 -13.59 -0.12
CA ARG A 379 20.53 -12.44 0.64
C ARG A 379 21.69 -11.81 1.40
N SER A 380 21.87 -10.51 1.22
CA SER A 380 22.95 -9.76 1.85
C SER A 380 22.60 -9.35 3.28
N TYR A 381 22.61 -10.31 4.21
CA TYR A 381 22.19 -10.09 5.61
C TYR A 381 23.14 -9.22 6.42
N ASP A 382 24.41 -9.09 6.00
CA ASP A 382 25.49 -8.40 6.73
C ASP A 382 25.57 -6.90 6.44
N MET A 383 24.76 -6.38 5.52
CA MET A 383 24.82 -4.99 5.09
C MET A 383 23.46 -4.28 5.09
N TYR A 384 23.53 -2.96 5.14
CA TYR A 384 22.43 -2.07 4.79
C TYR A 384 22.78 -1.26 3.54
N HIS A 385 21.77 -0.88 2.77
CA HIS A 385 21.91 -0.03 1.58
C HIS A 385 21.13 1.26 1.75
N THR A 386 21.70 2.39 1.34
CA THR A 386 21.00 3.68 1.36
C THR A 386 20.60 4.11 -0.04
N GLU A 387 19.34 4.48 -0.22
CA GLU A 387 18.80 4.98 -1.48
C GLU A 387 18.09 6.31 -1.24
N ASP A 388 18.30 7.28 -2.12
CA ASP A 388 17.49 8.50 -2.14
C ASP A 388 16.05 8.15 -2.52
N VAL A 389 15.09 8.59 -1.71
CA VAL A 389 13.65 8.37 -1.96
C VAL A 389 13.04 9.62 -2.60
N GLU A 390 13.42 10.78 -2.07
CA GLU A 390 13.13 12.13 -2.59
C GLU A 390 14.35 13.03 -2.33
N GLU A 391 14.29 14.29 -2.78
CA GLU A 391 15.37 15.27 -2.58
C GLU A 391 15.82 15.36 -1.12
N ASP A 392 14.88 15.40 -0.17
CA ASP A 392 15.15 15.56 1.27
C ASP A 392 15.09 14.26 2.09
N LEU A 393 14.81 13.12 1.47
CA LEU A 393 14.60 11.85 2.15
C LEU A 393 15.48 10.74 1.58
N LYS A 394 16.06 9.95 2.46
CA LYS A 394 16.72 8.69 2.10
C LYS A 394 16.12 7.52 2.85
N SER A 395 16.21 6.34 2.26
CA SER A 395 15.87 5.08 2.90
C SER A 395 17.12 4.34 3.32
N VAL A 396 17.04 3.64 4.44
CA VAL A 396 18.06 2.72 4.95
C VAL A 396 17.46 1.32 4.90
N GLY A 397 17.87 0.55 3.89
CA GLY A 397 17.34 -0.77 3.55
C GLY A 397 18.17 -1.92 4.09
N PHE A 398 17.54 -2.92 4.71
CA PHE A 398 18.21 -4.11 5.25
C PHE A 398 17.27 -5.31 5.39
N TRP A 399 17.85 -6.51 5.48
CA TRP A 399 17.11 -7.76 5.66
C TRP A 399 16.81 -8.06 7.12
N VAL A 400 15.58 -8.50 7.40
CA VAL A 400 15.12 -9.05 8.69
C VAL A 400 14.38 -10.37 8.44
N ARG A 401 14.70 -11.42 9.21
CA ARG A 401 14.01 -12.72 9.19
C ARG A 401 13.28 -12.95 10.50
N VAL A 402 11.95 -12.98 10.49
CA VAL A 402 11.14 -13.32 11.67
C VAL A 402 10.61 -14.74 11.51
N ASN A 403 11.23 -15.70 12.20
CA ASN A 403 10.78 -17.10 12.13
C ASN A 403 9.37 -17.25 12.72
N ALA A 404 8.62 -18.23 12.23
CA ALA A 404 7.33 -18.57 12.80
C ALA A 404 7.46 -18.90 14.30
N GLY A 405 6.60 -18.31 15.13
CA GLY A 405 6.62 -18.48 16.59
C GLY A 405 7.72 -17.71 17.32
N SER A 406 8.45 -16.82 16.66
CA SER A 406 9.55 -16.05 17.25
C SER A 406 9.39 -14.54 17.13
N THR A 407 10.31 -13.82 17.76
CA THR A 407 10.45 -12.37 17.64
C THR A 407 11.74 -12.01 16.89
N ALA A 408 11.80 -10.79 16.37
CA ALA A 408 13.00 -10.18 15.82
C ALA A 408 13.02 -8.69 16.17
N SER A 409 14.20 -8.06 16.17
CA SER A 409 14.33 -6.62 16.35
C SER A 409 15.45 -6.02 15.49
N ALA A 410 15.25 -4.76 15.12
CA ALA A 410 16.23 -3.93 14.45
C ALA A 410 16.38 -2.62 15.23
N GLU A 411 17.60 -2.30 15.63
CA GLU A 411 17.96 -1.07 16.33
C GLU A 411 18.87 -0.22 15.46
N LEU A 412 18.40 0.98 15.11
CA LEU A 412 19.14 1.97 14.33
C LEU A 412 19.56 3.09 15.26
N GLU A 413 20.85 3.28 15.45
CA GLU A 413 21.42 4.45 16.12
C GLU A 413 21.77 5.51 15.08
N LEU A 414 21.07 6.63 15.17
CA LEU A 414 21.10 7.72 14.21
C LEU A 414 21.55 9.03 14.87
N GLU A 415 22.05 9.93 14.06
CA GLU A 415 22.34 11.32 14.41
C GLU A 415 21.40 12.22 13.60
N SER A 416 20.34 12.68 14.27
CA SER A 416 19.35 13.62 13.73
C SER A 416 19.76 15.06 14.07
N GLN A 417 19.21 16.04 13.35
CA GLN A 417 19.34 17.46 13.70
C GLN A 417 17.99 17.99 14.20
N ALA A 418 17.97 18.57 15.40
CA ALA A 418 16.83 19.35 15.86
C ALA A 418 16.83 20.72 15.18
N GLU A 419 15.74 21.09 14.52
CA GLU A 419 15.58 22.45 14.01
C GLU A 419 15.24 23.44 15.14
N ASP A 420 14.44 23.03 16.12
CA ASP A 420 14.16 23.80 17.34
C ASP A 420 15.01 23.30 18.51
N LYS A 421 15.66 24.23 19.22
CA LYS A 421 16.47 23.91 20.41
C LYS A 421 15.65 23.46 21.61
N ASN A 422 14.35 23.78 21.62
CA ASN A 422 13.47 23.54 22.76
C ASN A 422 12.48 22.40 22.55
N SER A 423 12.23 22.01 21.30
CA SER A 423 11.25 20.97 20.98
C SER A 423 11.77 19.99 19.94
N TYR A 424 11.28 18.76 20.02
CA TYR A 424 11.48 17.73 19.02
C TYR A 424 10.14 17.43 18.38
N SER A 425 10.09 17.53 17.05
CA SER A 425 8.90 17.18 16.28
C SER A 425 9.23 16.09 15.27
N VAL A 426 8.38 15.07 15.19
CA VAL A 426 8.55 13.94 14.28
C VAL A 426 7.23 13.60 13.58
N LEU A 427 7.28 13.41 12.26
CA LEU A 427 6.21 12.77 11.51
C LEU A 427 6.45 11.26 11.46
N VAL A 428 5.62 10.51 12.17
CA VAL A 428 5.60 9.05 12.17
C VAL A 428 4.55 8.59 11.16
N LYS A 429 4.98 7.95 10.08
CA LYS A 429 4.10 7.44 9.05
C LYS A 429 3.76 5.98 9.25
N ARG A 430 2.57 5.62 8.77
CA ARG A 430 2.11 4.25 8.71
C ARG A 430 2.05 3.77 7.27
N GLN A 431 2.67 2.62 7.03
CA GLN A 431 2.65 2.00 5.71
C GLN A 431 1.23 1.56 5.32
N PRO A 432 0.80 1.82 4.07
CA PRO A 432 -0.40 1.19 3.51
C PRO A 432 -0.40 -0.32 3.70
N GLY A 433 -1.57 -0.90 3.96
CA GLY A 433 -1.74 -2.35 4.16
C GLY A 433 -1.40 -2.85 5.58
N ILE A 434 -0.75 -2.05 6.41
CA ILE A 434 -0.64 -2.29 7.86
C ILE A 434 -1.87 -1.68 8.54
N GLU A 435 -2.45 -2.33 9.56
CA GLU A 435 -3.56 -1.77 10.35
C GLU A 435 -3.05 -0.63 11.26
N GLY A 436 -2.02 -0.93 12.05
CA GLY A 436 -1.26 0.03 12.84
C GLY A 436 -0.11 -0.66 13.59
N PHE A 437 0.60 0.09 14.42
CA PHE A 437 1.65 -0.42 15.29
C PHE A 437 1.72 0.37 16.60
N ASP A 438 2.23 -0.27 17.65
CA ASP A 438 2.46 0.42 18.93
C ASP A 438 3.71 1.29 18.80
N TYR A 439 3.62 2.55 19.23
CA TYR A 439 4.71 3.52 19.19
C TYR A 439 4.96 4.15 20.55
N GLN A 440 6.22 4.21 20.93
CA GLN A 440 6.67 4.91 22.14
C GLN A 440 7.79 5.88 21.78
N LEU A 441 7.65 7.15 22.19
CA LEU A 441 8.71 8.15 22.12
C LEU A 441 9.23 8.45 23.53
N THR A 442 10.51 8.20 23.74
CA THR A 442 11.23 8.53 24.96
C THR A 442 12.17 9.70 24.66
N VAL A 443 12.18 10.74 25.49
CA VAL A 443 13.10 11.87 25.40
C VAL A 443 13.88 11.98 26.71
N ASN A 444 15.21 11.93 26.63
CA ASN A 444 16.11 12.03 27.78
C ASN A 444 15.72 11.07 28.94
N GLY A 445 15.33 9.83 28.60
CA GLY A 445 14.90 8.80 29.56
C GLY A 445 13.45 8.89 30.06
N LYS A 446 12.68 9.91 29.66
CA LYS A 446 11.25 10.05 30.02
C LYS A 446 10.36 9.69 28.84
N ILE A 447 9.33 8.87 29.08
CA ILE A 447 8.32 8.55 28.06
C ILE A 447 7.41 9.77 27.88
N GLU A 448 7.47 10.39 26.70
CA GLU A 448 6.63 11.53 26.33
C GLU A 448 5.40 11.11 25.52
N VAL A 449 5.53 10.05 24.70
CA VAL A 449 4.42 9.51 23.90
C VAL A 449 4.32 8.01 24.09
N ARG A 450 3.08 7.54 24.25
CA ARG A 450 2.67 6.15 24.05
C ARG A 450 1.36 6.15 23.28
N ASP A 451 1.39 5.68 22.04
CA ASP A 451 0.23 5.71 21.14
C ASP A 451 0.20 4.47 20.25
N ARG A 452 -0.95 4.19 19.64
CA ARG A 452 -1.09 3.21 18.55
C ARG A 452 -1.26 3.97 17.24
N VAL A 453 -0.27 3.86 16.36
CA VAL A 453 -0.23 4.62 15.09
C VAL A 453 -1.05 3.87 14.04
N GLU A 454 -2.33 4.22 13.93
CA GLU A 454 -3.28 3.64 12.96
C GLU A 454 -3.40 4.47 11.66
N ARG A 455 -2.79 5.66 11.66
CA ARG A 455 -2.63 6.59 10.54
C ARG A 455 -1.39 7.45 10.76
N ASP A 456 -0.97 8.22 9.78
CA ASP A 456 0.14 9.17 9.94
C ASP A 456 -0.10 10.12 11.12
N ARG A 457 0.90 10.28 11.99
CA ARG A 457 0.83 11.12 13.19
C ARG A 457 2.07 11.99 13.32
N GLU A 458 1.84 13.25 13.66
CA GLU A 458 2.90 14.17 14.07
C GLU A 458 2.90 14.24 15.59
N PHE A 459 4.08 14.14 16.19
CA PHE A 459 4.29 14.31 17.62
C PHE A 459 5.29 15.44 17.83
N THR A 460 4.95 16.36 18.73
CA THR A 460 5.84 17.45 19.17
C THR A 460 5.97 17.39 20.68
N VAL A 461 7.20 17.33 21.17
CA VAL A 461 7.53 17.17 22.59
C VAL A 461 8.63 18.15 22.99
N ALA A 462 8.67 18.55 24.26
CA ALA A 462 9.74 19.41 24.78
C ALA A 462 11.04 18.61 24.93
N LEU A 463 12.17 19.24 24.64
CA LEU A 463 13.51 18.67 24.88
C LEU A 463 14.02 18.94 26.31
N TRP A 464 13.42 19.89 27.03
CA TRP A 464 13.83 20.38 28.36
C TRP A 464 12.70 20.33 29.38
#